data_AF-A0A3M9YZR0-F1
#
_entry.id   AF-A0A3M9YZR0-F1
#
_cell.length_a   1.000
_cell.length_b   1.000
_cell.length_c   1.000
_cell.angle_alpha   90.00
_cell.angle_beta   90.00
_cell.angle_gamma   90.00
#
_symmetry.space_group_name_H-M   'P 1'
#
loop_
_entity.id
_entity.type
_entity.pdbx_description
1 polymer ?
#
loop_
_entity_poly.entity_id
_entity_poly.type
_entity_poly.pdbx_seq_one_letter_code
_entity_poly.pdbx_strand_id
1 'polypeptide(L)'
;MTMLFLVLQGVQVVGSGKRRQVDAHWKRGMSYLKMGWNWIRLAITHQWKIQVDQFLSSLPDPQPAIASKRQQNDSFKREFTVLSHFPAS
;
A
#
# COMPACT_ATOMS: atom_id res chain seq x y z
N MET A 1 -19.91 -9.24 -5.38
CA MET A 1 -19.71 -7.81 -5.11
C MET A 1 -19.19 -7.53 -3.69
N THR A 2 -18.30 -8.37 -3.15
CA THR A 2 -17.72 -8.19 -1.80
C THR A 2 -16.22 -7.93 -1.87
N MET A 3 -15.50 -8.58 -2.79
CA MET A 3 -14.05 -8.41 -2.93
C MET A 3 -13.64 -6.99 -3.32
N LEU A 4 -14.27 -6.38 -4.33
CA LEU A 4 -13.94 -5.02 -4.76
C LEU A 4 -14.13 -4.01 -3.62
N PHE A 5 -15.24 -4.12 -2.87
CA PHE A 5 -15.49 -3.30 -1.69
C PHE A 5 -14.37 -3.42 -0.65
N LEU A 6 -13.96 -4.65 -0.31
CA LEU A 6 -12.86 -4.88 0.63
C LEU A 6 -11.52 -4.32 0.13
N VAL A 7 -11.23 -4.47 -1.17
CA VAL A 7 -10.02 -3.89 -1.77
C VAL A 7 -10.04 -2.37 -1.68
N LEU A 8 -11.17 -1.74 -2.02
CA LEU A 8 -11.33 -0.28 -1.92
C LEU A 8 -11.12 0.21 -0.48
N GLN A 9 -11.70 -0.48 0.51
CA GLN A 9 -11.45 -0.17 1.93
C GLN A 9 -9.97 -0.29 2.30
N GLY A 10 -9.29 -1.35 1.84
CA GLY A 10 -7.86 -1.53 2.09
C GLY A 10 -7.03 -0.39 1.49
N VAL A 11 -7.32 0.01 0.25
CA VAL A 11 -6.60 1.10 -0.43
C VAL A 11 -6.77 2.41 0.33
N GLN A 12 -7.97 2.68 0.84
CA GLN A 12 -8.28 3.89 1.61
C GLN A 12 -7.56 3.94 2.96
N VAL A 13 -7.41 2.80 3.61
CA VAL A 13 -6.61 2.69 4.84
C VAL A 13 -5.15 3.08 4.58
N VAL A 14 -4.60 2.68 3.45
CA VAL A 14 -3.23 3.03 3.05
C VAL A 14 -3.14 4.51 2.67
N GLY A 15 -4.07 5.02 1.85
CA GLY A 15 -4.13 6.42 1.44
C GLY A 15 -4.31 7.40 2.60
N SER A 16 -5.06 7.00 3.65
CA SER A 16 -5.27 7.80 4.87
C SER A 16 -4.17 7.64 5.91
N GLY A 17 -3.12 6.83 5.64
CA GLY A 17 -2.02 6.60 6.57
C GLY A 17 -2.38 5.74 7.80
N LYS A 18 -3.58 5.14 7.82
CA LYS A 18 -4.11 4.37 8.97
C LYS A 18 -3.68 2.91 8.98
N ARG A 19 -2.86 2.46 8.03
CA ARG A 19 -2.39 1.07 7.91
C ARG A 19 -1.90 0.45 9.22
N ARG A 20 -1.16 1.21 10.04
CA ARG A 20 -0.62 0.69 11.32
C ARG A 20 -1.70 0.29 12.33
N GLN A 21 -2.93 0.78 12.18
CA GLN A 21 -4.06 0.42 13.05
C GLN A 21 -4.58 -1.00 12.76
N VAL A 22 -4.34 -1.52 11.56
CA VAL A 22 -4.87 -2.83 11.11
C VAL A 22 -3.80 -3.82 10.66
N ASP A 23 -2.57 -3.35 10.45
CA ASP A 23 -1.41 -4.10 9.98
C ASP A 23 -0.16 -3.67 10.77
N ALA A 24 0.08 -4.34 11.89
CA ALA A 24 1.23 -4.09 12.76
C ALA A 24 2.58 -4.36 12.07
N HIS A 25 2.63 -5.32 11.15
CA HIS A 25 3.84 -5.75 10.46
C HIS A 25 3.84 -5.33 8.98
N TRP A 26 3.51 -4.05 8.74
CA TRP A 26 3.27 -3.52 7.39
C TRP A 26 4.38 -3.76 6.37
N LYS A 27 5.64 -3.85 6.81
CA LYS A 27 6.77 -4.12 5.91
C LYS A 27 6.65 -5.46 5.17
N ARG A 28 6.02 -6.49 5.77
CA ARG A 28 5.85 -7.82 5.15
C ARG A 28 4.79 -7.87 4.06
N GLY A 29 4.00 -6.80 3.89
CA GLY A 29 2.91 -6.77 2.94
C GLY A 29 1.70 -7.54 3.42
N MET A 30 0.56 -6.86 3.48
CA MET A 30 -0.75 -7.47 3.65
C MET A 30 -1.57 -7.11 2.42
N SER A 31 -2.32 -8.07 1.86
CA SER A 31 -3.17 -7.76 0.71
C SER A 31 -4.22 -6.71 1.09
N TYR A 32 -4.54 -5.82 0.15
CA TYR A 32 -5.57 -4.80 0.33
C TYR A 32 -6.93 -5.38 0.74
N LEU A 33 -7.28 -6.55 0.18
CA LEU A 33 -8.49 -7.28 0.58
C LEU A 33 -8.50 -7.61 2.08
N LYS A 34 -7.42 -8.19 2.61
CA LYS A 34 -7.31 -8.58 4.03
C LYS A 34 -7.24 -7.35 4.94
N MET A 35 -6.55 -6.31 4.48
CA MET A 35 -6.47 -5.03 5.20
C MET A 35 -7.84 -4.36 5.31
N GLY A 36 -8.61 -4.31 4.22
CA GLY A 36 -9.97 -3.78 4.23
C GLY A 36 -10.91 -4.58 5.13
N TRP A 37 -10.75 -5.91 5.19
CA TRP A 37 -11.51 -6.73 6.13
C TRP A 37 -11.15 -6.45 7.60
N ASN A 38 -9.87 -6.30 7.92
CA ASN A 38 -9.44 -5.89 9.26
C ASN A 38 -10.02 -4.51 9.63
N TRP A 39 -10.02 -3.58 8.68
CA TRP A 39 -10.57 -2.24 8.86
C TRP A 39 -12.07 -2.24 9.15
N ILE A 40 -12.86 -3.01 8.40
CA ILE A 40 -14.30 -3.13 8.65
C ILE A 40 -14.57 -3.68 10.04
N ARG A 41 -13.84 -4.73 10.46
CA ARG A 41 -13.98 -5.30 11.81
C ARG A 41 -13.66 -4.28 12.89
N LEU A 42 -12.59 -3.50 12.71
CA LEU A 42 -12.23 -2.41 13.62
C LEU A 42 -13.32 -1.34 13.66
N ALA A 43 -13.80 -0.88 12.49
CA ALA A 43 -14.84 0.12 12.38
C ALA A 43 -16.15 -0.31 13.03
N ILE A 44 -16.58 -1.57 12.84
CA ILE A 44 -17.77 -2.12 13.51
C ILE A 44 -17.57 -2.16 15.03
N THR A 45 -16.41 -2.59 15.51
CA THR A 45 -16.11 -2.65 16.95
C THR A 45 -16.17 -1.28 17.60
N HIS A 46 -15.69 -0.24 16.90
CA HIS A 46 -15.71 1.14 17.37
C HIS A 46 -16.94 1.95 16.95
N GLN A 47 -17.93 1.32 16.30
CA GLN A 47 -19.13 1.99 15.77
C GLN A 47 -18.80 3.19 14.86
N TRP A 48 -17.72 3.08 14.08
CA TRP A 48 -17.31 4.10 13.12
C TRP A 48 -18.12 4.02 11.83
N LYS A 49 -18.33 5.19 11.20
CA LYS A 49 -18.92 5.27 9.88
C LYS A 49 -17.94 4.72 8.83
N ILE A 50 -18.38 3.71 8.08
CA ILE A 50 -17.62 3.14 6.96
C ILE A 50 -17.90 3.98 5.72
N GLN A 51 -16.88 4.62 5.18
CA GLN A 51 -16.96 5.35 3.91
C GLN A 51 -16.86 4.37 2.75
N VAL A 52 -17.62 4.59 1.67
CA VAL A 52 -17.59 3.74 0.49
C VAL A 52 -16.96 4.53 -0.65
N ASP A 53 -15.69 4.26 -0.90
CA ASP A 53 -14.99 4.83 -2.05
C ASP A 53 -15.31 4.04 -3.31
N GLN A 54 -15.51 4.75 -4.43
CA GLN A 54 -15.94 4.16 -5.69
C GLN A 54 -14.80 3.94 -6.68
N PHE A 55 -13.61 4.46 -6.39
CA PHE A 55 -12.50 4.52 -7.34
C PHE A 55 -11.18 4.02 -6.73
N LEU A 56 -10.38 3.39 -7.58
CA LEU A 56 -8.99 3.04 -7.28
C LEU A 56 -8.08 4.12 -7.87
N SER A 57 -7.10 4.55 -7.08
CA SER A 57 -6.05 5.44 -7.58
C SER A 57 -5.09 4.67 -8.50
N SER A 58 -4.68 5.31 -9.60
CA SER A 58 -3.61 4.81 -10.48
C SER A 58 -2.21 5.20 -9.98
N LEU A 59 -2.12 5.96 -8.90
CA LEU A 59 -0.84 6.39 -8.33
C LEU A 59 -0.07 5.21 -7.73
N PRO A 60 1.27 5.30 -7.66
CA PRO A 60 2.08 4.34 -6.93
C PRO A 60 1.60 4.16 -5.48
N ASP A 61 1.69 2.93 -4.98
CA ASP A 61 1.38 2.63 -3.59
C ASP A 61 2.23 3.51 -2.65
N PRO A 62 1.62 4.32 -1.77
CA PRO A 62 2.39 5.19 -0.87
C PRO A 62 3.08 4.42 0.26
N GLN A 63 2.73 3.15 0.49
CA GLN A 63 3.34 2.29 1.51
C GLN A 63 3.67 0.89 0.92
N PRO A 64 4.64 0.80 0.01
CA PRO A 64 4.93 -0.45 -0.68
C PRO A 64 5.41 -1.54 0.29
N ALA A 65 5.01 -2.78 0.02
CA ALA A 65 5.51 -3.95 0.73
C ALA A 65 6.98 -4.21 0.40
N ILE A 66 7.78 -4.60 1.39
CA ILE A 66 9.21 -4.85 1.25
C ILE A 66 9.49 -6.29 1.64
N ALA A 67 9.71 -7.18 0.65
CA ALA A 67 9.94 -8.59 0.93
C ALA A 67 11.30 -8.84 1.62
N SER A 68 12.32 -8.01 1.32
CA SER A 68 13.62 -8.08 1.99
C SER A 68 14.38 -6.75 1.98
N LYS A 69 15.31 -6.57 2.93
CA LYS A 69 16.24 -5.44 2.94
C LYS A 69 17.12 -5.40 1.68
N ARG A 70 17.49 -6.57 1.15
CA ARG A 70 18.28 -6.68 -0.09
C ARG A 70 17.50 -6.13 -1.29
N GLN A 71 16.25 -6.55 -1.47
CA GLN A 71 15.39 -6.03 -2.53
C GLN A 71 15.21 -4.51 -2.43
N GLN A 72 15.06 -3.99 -1.21
CA GLN A 72 14.97 -2.55 -0.98
C GLN A 72 16.27 -1.83 -1.40
N ASN A 73 17.44 -2.37 -1.05
CA ASN A 73 18.71 -1.80 -1.46
C ASN A 73 18.90 -1.87 -2.99
N ASP A 74 18.49 -2.97 -3.61
CA ASP A 74 18.58 -3.15 -5.06
C ASP A 74 17.60 -2.23 -5.82
N SER A 75 16.43 -1.91 -5.26
CA SER A 75 15.52 -0.93 -5.87
C SER A 75 16.12 0.48 -5.86
N PHE A 76 16.78 0.88 -4.77
CA PHE A 76 17.48 2.16 -4.71
C PHE A 76 18.61 2.23 -5.74
N LYS A 77 19.43 1.19 -5.89
CA LYS A 77 20.52 1.18 -6.89
C LYS A 77 20.05 1.41 -8.34
N ARG A 78 18.85 0.93 -8.70
CA ARG A 78 18.31 1.12 -10.06
C ARG A 78 17.95 2.57 -10.35
N GLU A 79 17.50 3.32 -9.34
CA GLU A 79 17.07 4.72 -9.47
C GLU A 79 18.25 5.66 -9.80
N PHE A 80 19.46 5.31 -9.37
CA PHE A 80 20.67 6.14 -9.55
C PHE A 80 21.58 5.71 -10.70
N THR A 81 21.10 4.93 -11.68
CA THR A 81 21.91 4.64 -12.87
C THR A 81 22.02 5.90 -13.72
N VAL A 82 23.02 6.74 -13.42
CA VAL A 82 23.41 7.86 -14.26
C VAL A 82 23.79 7.28 -15.62
N LEU A 83 23.07 7.66 -16.68
CA LEU A 83 23.45 7.35 -18.06
C LEU A 83 24.73 8.11 -18.38
N SER A 84 25.87 7.57 -17.97
CA SER A 84 27.19 8.07 -18.36
C SER A 84 27.47 7.65 -19.81
N HIS A 85 26.68 8.17 -20.75
CA HIS A 85 27.08 8.19 -22.15
C HIS A 85 27.46 9.62 -22.49
N PHE A 86 28.74 9.94 -22.33
CA PHE A 86 29.31 11.13 -22.93
C PHE A 86 29.54 10.83 -24.42
N PRO A 87 28.99 11.61 -25.36
CA PRO A 87 29.33 11.45 -26.76
C PRO A 87 30.82 11.77 -26.93
N ALA A 88 31.56 10.85 -27.57
CA ALA A 88 32.93 11.09 -27.97
C ALA A 88 32.96 12.28 -28.95
N SER A 89 33.78 13.28 -28.65
CA SER A 89 34.03 14.46 -29.48
C SER A 89 34.80 14.10 -30.75
#